data_AF-A0A767XQH1-F1
#
_entry.id   AF-A0A767XQH1-F1
#
_cell.length_a   1.000
_cell.length_b   1.000
_cell.length_c   1.000
_cell.angle_alpha   90.00
_cell.angle_beta   90.00
_cell.angle_gamma   90.00
#
_symmetry.space_group_name_H-M   'P 1'
#
loop_
_entity.id
_entity.type
_entity.pdbx_description
1 polymer ?
#
loop_
_entity_poly.entity_id
_entity_poly.type
_entity_poly.pdbx_seq_one_letter_code
_entity_poly.pdbx_strand_id
1 'polypeptide(L)'
;MSYDIFLKIDGIDGESMDDKHKNEIEVLSWRWNIHQESTMHAGSGLGSGKVSVTNLSFEHYIDRASPNLFKYCSSGKHIPQAILVMRKAGGNPLEYLKYTFTDLIIAMVSPSG
;
A
#
# COMPACT_ATOMS: atom_id res chain seq x y z
N MET A 1 8.91 -9.77 -17.16
CA MET A 1 7.48 -9.35 -17.18
C MET A 1 7.41 -8.04 -16.41
N SER A 2 7.00 -6.95 -17.05
CA SER A 2 6.73 -5.71 -16.32
C SER A 2 5.29 -5.69 -15.83
N TYR A 3 5.08 -5.03 -14.71
CA TYR A 3 3.79 -4.75 -14.11
C TYR A 3 3.82 -3.30 -13.62
N ASP A 4 2.67 -2.66 -13.61
CA ASP A 4 2.50 -1.31 -13.08
C ASP A 4 1.77 -1.42 -11.75
N ILE A 5 2.15 -0.56 -10.81
CA ILE A 5 1.52 -0.49 -9.49
C ILE A 5 1.13 0.96 -9.23
N PHE A 6 -0.11 1.17 -8.86
CA PHE A 6 -0.66 2.48 -8.56
C PHE A 6 -1.26 2.49 -7.16
N LEU A 7 -1.07 3.60 -6.45
CA LEU A 7 -1.64 3.81 -5.13
C LEU A 7 -2.38 5.15 -5.11
N LYS A 8 -3.70 5.06 -4.97
CA LYS A 8 -4.56 6.20 -4.70
C LYS A 8 -4.70 6.38 -3.20
N ILE A 9 -4.48 7.59 -2.68
CA ILE A 9 -4.68 7.92 -1.27
C ILE A 9 -5.53 9.18 -1.20
N ASP A 10 -6.62 9.15 -0.42
CA ASP A 10 -7.52 10.29 -0.33
C ASP A 10 -6.81 11.53 0.24
N GLY A 11 -6.80 12.60 -0.56
CA GLY A 11 -6.17 13.87 -0.21
C GLY A 11 -4.65 13.93 -0.42
N ILE A 12 -4.07 12.92 -1.08
CA ILE A 12 -2.66 12.89 -1.48
C ILE A 12 -2.57 12.48 -2.95
N ASP A 13 -2.29 13.46 -3.80
CA ASP A 13 -2.06 13.21 -5.23
C ASP A 13 -0.59 12.88 -5.49
N GLY A 14 -0.34 11.95 -6.41
CA GLY A 14 0.96 11.66 -7.01
C GLY A 14 1.09 12.29 -8.40
N GLU A 15 1.95 11.70 -9.22
CA GLU A 15 2.31 12.23 -10.55
C GLU A 15 2.03 11.29 -11.72
N SER A 16 1.33 10.17 -11.50
CA SER A 16 1.08 9.24 -12.59
C SER A 16 0.35 9.91 -13.76
N MET A 17 0.85 9.65 -14.95
CA MET A 17 0.28 10.12 -16.22
C MET A 17 -0.59 9.05 -16.89
N ASP A 18 -0.80 7.91 -16.24
CA ASP A 18 -1.63 6.83 -16.75
C ASP A 18 -3.09 7.27 -16.95
N ASP A 19 -3.72 6.82 -18.04
CA ASP A 19 -5.08 7.23 -18.40
C ASP A 19 -6.13 6.82 -17.34
N LYS A 20 -5.93 5.67 -16.68
CA LYS A 20 -6.88 5.13 -15.68
C LYS A 20 -6.47 5.44 -14.24
N HIS A 21 -5.18 5.68 -14.01
CA HIS A 21 -4.60 5.97 -12.69
C HIS A 21 -3.98 7.37 -12.60
N LYS A 22 -4.56 8.34 -13.31
CA LYS A 22 -4.04 9.70 -13.38
C LYS A 22 -3.96 10.36 -12.01
N ASN A 23 -2.82 11.00 -11.73
CA ASN A 23 -2.47 11.61 -10.43
C ASN A 23 -2.45 10.64 -9.24
N GLU A 24 -2.48 9.33 -9.47
CA GLU A 24 -2.15 8.36 -8.42
C GLU A 24 -0.62 8.32 -8.22
N ILE A 25 -0.19 7.75 -7.10
CA ILE A 25 1.22 7.52 -6.82
C ILE A 25 1.67 6.30 -7.62
N GLU A 26 2.72 6.44 -8.42
CA GLU A 26 3.38 5.31 -9.07
C GLU A 26 4.25 4.58 -8.06
N VAL A 27 3.93 3.31 -7.81
CA VAL A 27 4.60 2.50 -6.78
C VAL A 27 5.63 1.58 -7.44
N LEU A 28 6.83 1.56 -6.87
CA LEU A 28 7.94 0.72 -7.33
C LEU A 28 7.84 -0.68 -6.74
N SER A 29 7.56 -0.75 -5.45
CA SER A 29 7.46 -1.99 -4.69
C SER A 29 6.52 -1.80 -3.51
N TRP A 30 5.93 -2.90 -3.02
CA TRP A 30 5.17 -2.89 -1.78
C TRP A 30 5.30 -4.23 -1.06
N ARG A 31 5.05 -4.20 0.25
CA ARG A 31 5.06 -5.36 1.11
C ARG A 31 3.98 -5.24 2.17
N TRP A 32 3.32 -6.36 2.44
CA TRP A 32 2.38 -6.49 3.54
C TRP A 32 2.58 -7.84 4.21
N ASN A 33 2.85 -7.84 5.52
CA ASN A 33 3.06 -9.09 6.26
C ASN A 33 1.80 -9.44 7.05
N ILE A 34 1.29 -10.63 6.79
CA ILE A 34 0.15 -11.22 7.47
C ILE A 34 0.60 -12.59 7.96
N HIS A 35 0.58 -12.83 9.26
CA HIS A 35 1.05 -14.09 9.83
C HIS A 35 0.08 -14.64 10.87
N GLN A 36 -0.10 -15.95 10.87
CA GLN A 36 -0.83 -16.68 11.89
C GLN A 36 0.18 -17.41 12.77
N GLU A 37 0.10 -17.18 14.07
CA GLU A 37 0.93 -17.91 15.03
C GLU A 37 0.52 -19.39 15.06
N SER A 38 1.46 -20.29 14.77
CA SER A 38 1.22 -21.74 14.81
C SER A 38 1.47 -22.29 16.21
N THR A 39 0.46 -22.91 16.79
CA THR A 39 0.54 -23.61 18.09
C THR A 39 0.62 -25.12 17.94
N MET A 40 1.02 -25.64 16.78
CA MET A 40 1.03 -27.08 16.47
C MET A 40 1.81 -27.93 17.49
N HIS A 41 2.85 -27.37 18.10
CA HIS A 41 3.70 -28.08 19.07
C HIS A 41 3.10 -28.12 20.49
N ALA A 42 2.07 -27.32 20.78
CA ALA A 42 1.53 -27.15 22.14
C ALA A 42 0.40 -28.15 22.48
N GLY A 43 0.03 -29.05 21.57
CA GLY A 43 -0.98 -30.11 21.81
C GLY A 43 -2.42 -29.62 22.04
N SER A 44 -2.67 -28.31 22.08
CA SER A 44 -3.96 -27.68 22.43
C SER A 44 -4.87 -27.37 21.24
N GLY A 45 -4.56 -27.90 20.05
CA GLY A 45 -5.34 -27.72 18.82
C GLY A 45 -4.86 -26.58 17.91
N LEU A 46 -5.28 -26.63 16.64
CA LEU A 46 -4.80 -25.77 15.54
C LEU A 46 -5.41 -24.35 15.51
N GLY A 47 -6.37 -24.05 16.39
CA GLY A 47 -7.24 -22.86 16.28
C GLY A 47 -7.00 -21.75 17.30
N SER A 48 -5.95 -21.82 18.11
CA SER A 48 -5.75 -20.89 19.24
C SER A 48 -5.04 -19.58 18.87
N GLY A 49 -4.26 -19.57 17.78
CA GLY A 49 -3.51 -18.39 17.33
C GLY A 49 -4.40 -17.28 16.77
N LYS A 50 -4.00 -16.02 16.98
CA LYS A 50 -4.62 -14.85 16.33
C LYS A 50 -3.75 -14.38 15.17
N VAL A 51 -4.38 -13.97 14.07
CA VAL A 51 -3.67 -13.38 12.94
C VAL A 51 -3.11 -12.02 13.36
N SER A 52 -1.85 -11.79 13.00
CA SER A 52 -1.20 -10.50 13.15
C SER A 52 -0.90 -9.93 11.77
N VAL A 53 -1.40 -8.71 11.56
CA VAL A 53 -1.35 -7.97 10.30
C VAL A 53 -0.48 -6.75 10.53
N THR A 54 0.61 -6.61 9.78
CA THR A 54 1.48 -5.43 9.87
C THR A 54 0.93 -4.29 9.02
N ASN A 55 1.58 -3.13 9.09
CA ASN A 55 1.39 -2.06 8.13
C ASN A 55 1.76 -2.55 6.72
N LEU A 56 1.08 -2.02 5.70
CA LEU A 56 1.55 -2.07 4.33
C LEU A 56 2.63 -1.00 4.15
N SER A 57 3.78 -1.39 3.63
CA SER A 57 4.87 -0.51 3.24
C SER A 57 4.98 -0.48 1.73
N PHE A 58 5.27 0.68 1.15
CA PHE A 58 5.52 0.82 -0.27
C PHE A 58 6.68 1.78 -0.53
N GLU A 59 7.29 1.64 -1.69
CA GLU A 59 8.34 2.51 -2.19
C GLU A 59 7.84 3.24 -3.43
N HIS A 60 8.14 4.54 -3.52
CA HIS A 60 7.85 5.36 -4.68
C HIS A 60 9.00 6.36 -4.90
N TYR A 61 9.13 6.90 -6.11
CA TYR A 61 10.06 8.00 -6.34
C TYR A 61 9.61 9.28 -5.65
N ILE A 62 10.54 10.18 -5.36
CA ILE A 62 10.18 11.51 -4.87
C ILE A 62 9.33 12.21 -5.93
N ASP A 63 8.12 12.57 -5.55
CA ASP A 63 7.11 13.21 -6.39
C ASP A 63 6.26 14.19 -5.54
N ARG A 64 5.21 14.78 -6.13
CA ARG A 64 4.33 15.70 -5.37
C ARG A 64 3.61 15.05 -4.18
N ALA A 65 3.53 13.71 -4.08
CA ALA A 65 2.94 13.04 -2.94
C ALA A 65 3.86 13.07 -1.72
N SER A 66 5.19 13.04 -1.92
CA SER A 66 6.19 13.00 -0.84
C SER A 66 5.99 14.05 0.28
N PRO A 67 5.84 15.37 0.00
CA PRO A 67 5.63 16.35 1.07
C PRO A 67 4.28 16.17 1.79
N ASN A 68 3.25 15.68 1.08
CA ASN A 68 1.95 15.41 1.69
C ASN A 68 2.00 14.18 2.59
N LEU A 69 2.67 13.10 2.16
CA LEU A 69 2.92 11.92 2.99
C LEU A 69 3.64 12.30 4.28
N PHE A 70 4.69 13.13 4.18
CA PHE A 70 5.38 13.67 5.35
C PHE A 70 4.43 14.43 6.27
N LYS A 71 3.63 15.37 5.73
CA LYS A 71 2.65 16.16 6.51
C LYS A 71 1.62 15.28 7.22
N TYR A 72 1.06 14.28 6.54
CA TYR A 72 0.10 13.36 7.13
C TYR A 72 0.73 12.49 8.21
N CYS A 73 1.98 12.04 8.01
CA CYS A 73 2.74 11.31 9.01
C CYS A 73 3.00 12.17 10.26
N SER A 74 3.44 13.42 10.09
CA SER A 74 3.75 14.31 11.22
C SER A 74 2.51 14.76 12.01
N SER A 75 1.36 14.83 11.36
CA SER A 75 0.10 15.25 12.00
C SER A 75 -0.73 14.10 12.56
N GLY A 76 -0.42 12.85 12.17
CA GLY A 76 -1.28 11.69 12.47
C GLY A 76 -2.69 11.83 11.88
N LYS A 77 -2.85 12.65 10.83
CA LYS A 77 -4.15 12.93 10.24
C LYS A 77 -4.75 11.66 9.65
N HIS A 78 -6.00 11.40 10.00
CA HIS A 78 -6.80 10.31 9.45
C HIS A 78 -7.01 10.47 7.94
N ILE A 79 -6.92 9.35 7.24
CA ILE A 79 -7.17 9.20 5.81
C ILE A 79 -8.33 8.22 5.65
N PRO A 80 -9.44 8.61 5.01
CA PRO A 80 -10.61 7.74 4.86
C PRO A 80 -10.33 6.47 4.08
N GLN A 81 -9.61 6.58 2.96
CA GLN A 81 -9.36 5.46 2.06
C GLN A 81 -8.03 5.55 1.32
N ALA A 82 -7.46 4.38 1.03
CA ALA A 82 -6.43 4.20 0.02
C ALA A 82 -6.71 2.94 -0.80
N ILE A 83 -6.33 2.95 -2.09
CA ILE A 83 -6.51 1.82 -3.00
C ILE A 83 -5.18 1.53 -3.69
N LEU A 84 -4.64 0.34 -3.46
CA LEU A 84 -3.48 -0.19 -4.19
C LEU A 84 -3.96 -1.08 -5.34
N VAL A 85 -3.47 -0.83 -6.55
CA VAL A 85 -3.80 -1.61 -7.74
C VAL A 85 -2.52 -2.13 -8.38
N MET A 86 -2.52 -3.41 -8.76
CA MET A 86 -1.49 -3.97 -9.66
C MET A 86 -2.10 -4.34 -10.99
N ARG A 87 -1.38 -3.98 -12.06
CA ARG A 87 -1.80 -4.17 -13.43
C ARG A 87 -0.70 -4.86 -14.23
N LYS A 88 -1.09 -5.85 -15.03
CA LYS A 88 -0.16 -6.50 -15.96
C LYS A 88 0.07 -5.55 -17.15
N ALA A 89 1.34 -5.26 -17.46
CA ALA A 89 1.67 -4.45 -18.63
C ALA A 89 1.42 -5.22 -19.93
N GLY A 90 1.01 -4.51 -20.99
CA GLY A 90 0.77 -5.09 -22.33
C GLY A 90 -0.42 -4.46 -23.05
N GLY A 91 -0.76 -4.99 -24.23
CA GLY A 91 -1.77 -4.41 -25.13
C GLY A 91 -3.21 -4.37 -24.60
N ASN A 92 -3.54 -5.19 -23.58
CA ASN A 92 -4.78 -5.06 -22.82
C ASN A 92 -4.45 -5.06 -21.31
N PRO A 93 -4.20 -3.89 -20.72
CA PRO A 93 -3.80 -3.78 -19.33
C PRO A 93 -4.92 -4.31 -18.40
N LEU A 94 -4.63 -5.41 -17.69
CA LEU A 94 -5.56 -6.05 -16.76
C LEU A 94 -5.14 -5.76 -15.32
N GLU A 95 -6.01 -5.07 -14.58
CA GLU A 95 -5.92 -4.97 -13.12
C GLU A 95 -6.23 -6.34 -12.52
N TYR A 96 -5.23 -7.01 -11.96
CA TYR A 96 -5.38 -8.37 -11.43
C TYR A 96 -5.36 -8.41 -9.90
N LEU A 97 -4.96 -7.32 -9.26
CA LEU A 97 -4.95 -7.18 -7.80
C LEU A 97 -5.43 -5.78 -7.42
N LYS A 98 -6.33 -5.72 -6.43
CA LYS A 98 -6.84 -4.48 -5.85
C LYS A 98 -7.00 -4.67 -4.35
N TYR A 99 -6.30 -3.86 -3.56
CA TYR A 99 -6.52 -3.75 -2.13
C TYR A 99 -7.14 -2.40 -1.80
N THR A 100 -8.26 -2.43 -1.09
CA THR A 100 -8.90 -1.22 -0.56
C THR A 100 -8.69 -1.20 0.95
N PHE A 101 -8.11 -0.12 1.43
CA PHE A 101 -7.85 0.13 2.83
C PHE A 101 -8.74 1.28 3.30
N THR A 102 -9.24 1.18 4.52
CA THR A 102 -10.08 2.21 5.14
C THR A 102 -9.52 2.57 6.51
N ASP A 103 -9.83 3.76 6.99
CA ASP A 103 -9.43 4.24 8.32
C ASP A 103 -7.93 4.20 8.59
N LEU A 104 -7.20 4.97 7.80
CA LEU A 104 -5.75 4.89 7.70
C LEU A 104 -5.07 6.07 8.37
N ILE A 105 -3.80 5.87 8.72
CA ILE A 105 -2.83 6.91 9.02
C ILE A 105 -1.54 6.59 8.26
N ILE A 106 -0.72 7.61 7.99
CA ILE A 106 0.66 7.39 7.55
C ILE A 106 1.50 7.13 8.79
N ALA A 107 1.95 5.89 8.97
CA ALA A 107 2.67 5.48 10.18
C ALA A 107 4.17 5.82 10.16
N MET A 108 4.76 5.88 8.96
CA MET A 108 6.20 6.09 8.78
C MET A 108 6.48 6.64 7.38
N VAL A 109 7.45 7.55 7.29
CA VAL A 109 8.02 8.04 6.02
C VAL A 109 9.54 8.05 6.18
N SER A 110 10.25 7.49 5.21
CA SER A 110 11.72 7.39 5.22
C SER A 110 12.32 7.92 3.92
N PRO A 111 12.41 9.26 3.73
CA PRO A 111 12.99 9.83 2.52
C PRO A 111 14.49 9.49 2.44
N SER A 112 14.95 9.05 1.28
CA SER A 112 16.35 8.78 0.95
C SER A 112 16.62 9.18 -0.50
N GLY A 113 17.87 9.54 -0.83
CA GLY A 113 18.30 9.97 -2.16
C GLY A 113 19.60 9.35 -2.60
#